data_AF-A0A963I5V8-F1
#
_entry.id   AF-A0A963I5V8-F1
#
_cell.length_a   1.000
_cell.length_b   1.000
_cell.length_c   1.000
_cell.angle_alpha   90.00
_cell.angle_beta   90.00
_cell.angle_gamma   90.00
#
_symmetry.space_group_name_H-M   'P 1'
#
loop_
_entity.id
_entity.type
_entity.pdbx_description
1 polymer ?
#
loop_
_entity_poly.entity_id
_entity_poly.type
_entity_poly.pdbx_seq_one_letter_code
_entity_poly.pdbx_strand_id
1 'polypeptide(L)'
;MTASEKTTLADFPVTTRWPAKHPDRIQLYSFPTPNGIKVSAMLEETGLPYEAHTVAFSTNDQMTPEFISLSPNNKIPAIIDPNGPGGRPLALFESGAILIYLADKTGQFIPADAHGRYETLQ
;
A
#
# COMPACT_ATOMS: atom_id res chain seq x y z
N MET A 1 -5.34 7.58 -32.23
CA MET A 1 -5.55 7.34 -30.79
C MET A 1 -4.23 6.87 -30.23
N THR A 2 -3.49 7.76 -29.56
CA THR A 2 -2.22 7.41 -28.93
C THR A 2 -2.52 6.46 -27.77
N ALA A 3 -1.81 5.33 -27.70
CA ALA A 3 -1.87 4.48 -26.53
C ALA A 3 -1.47 5.33 -25.33
N SER A 4 -2.40 5.55 -24.39
CA SER A 4 -2.09 6.21 -23.12
C SER A 4 -0.96 5.43 -22.47
N GLU A 5 0.17 6.08 -22.23
CA GLU A 5 1.32 5.50 -21.55
C GLU A 5 0.84 4.93 -20.20
N LYS A 6 0.97 3.61 -20.01
CA LYS A 6 0.55 2.95 -18.79
C LYS A 6 1.57 3.26 -17.71
N THR A 7 1.16 3.95 -16.64
CA THR A 7 1.96 4.09 -15.43
C THR A 7 2.36 2.71 -14.93
N THR A 8 3.64 2.52 -14.60
CA THR A 8 4.24 1.30 -14.08
C THR A 8 4.84 1.55 -12.69
N LEU A 9 5.28 0.48 -12.00
CA LEU A 9 5.99 0.65 -10.73
C LEU A 9 7.28 1.47 -10.85
N ALA A 10 7.93 1.46 -12.03
CA ALA A 10 9.15 2.23 -12.26
C ALA A 10 8.94 3.74 -12.19
N ASP A 11 7.69 4.21 -12.33
CA ASP A 11 7.35 5.63 -12.24
C ASP A 11 7.28 6.14 -10.79
N PHE A 12 7.33 5.24 -9.80
CA PHE A 12 7.30 5.59 -8.38
C PHE A 12 8.74 5.65 -7.82
N PRO A 13 9.25 6.83 -7.41
CA PRO A 13 10.64 6.99 -7.00
C PRO A 13 11.06 6.09 -5.84
N VAL A 14 10.13 5.74 -4.94
CA VAL A 14 10.35 4.79 -3.84
C VAL A 14 10.96 3.45 -4.31
N THR A 15 10.66 3.01 -5.53
CA THR A 15 11.16 1.75 -6.10
C THR A 15 12.65 1.78 -6.44
N THR A 16 13.25 2.96 -6.55
CA THR A 16 14.71 3.09 -6.73
C THR A 16 15.49 2.69 -5.49
N ARG A 17 14.93 2.94 -4.30
CA ARG A 17 15.52 2.55 -3.01
C ARG A 17 15.14 1.13 -2.61
N TRP A 18 13.92 0.72 -2.91
CA TRP A 18 13.39 -0.62 -2.65
C TRP A 18 12.85 -1.22 -3.96
N PRO A 19 13.72 -1.82 -4.80
CA PRO A 19 13.31 -2.41 -6.06
C PRO A 19 12.38 -3.61 -5.86
N ALA A 20 11.28 -3.64 -6.61
CA ALA A 20 10.35 -4.76 -6.60
C ALA A 20 10.95 -5.98 -7.33
N LYS A 21 11.07 -7.11 -6.64
CA LYS A 21 11.42 -8.41 -7.24
C LYS A 21 10.21 -9.07 -7.88
N HIS A 22 9.02 -8.78 -7.37
CA HIS A 22 7.73 -9.26 -7.84
C HIS A 22 6.83 -8.05 -8.16
N PRO A 23 7.07 -7.37 -9.30
CA PRO A 23 6.36 -6.13 -9.65
C PRO A 23 4.87 -6.35 -9.97
N ASP A 24 4.42 -7.59 -10.05
CA ASP A 24 3.03 -8.01 -10.17
C ASP A 24 2.27 -8.02 -8.83
N ARG A 25 2.97 -7.91 -7.70
CA ARG A 25 2.41 -7.98 -6.33
C ARG A 25 2.29 -6.62 -5.68
N ILE A 26 1.43 -6.51 -4.66
CA ILE A 26 1.35 -5.30 -3.82
C ILE A 26 2.72 -5.07 -3.17
N GLN A 27 3.26 -3.87 -3.31
CA GLN A 27 4.50 -3.45 -2.65
C GLN A 27 4.13 -2.85 -1.30
N LEU A 28 4.56 -3.46 -0.19
CA LEU A 28 4.34 -2.95 1.16
C LEU A 28 5.64 -2.34 1.71
N TYR A 29 5.64 -1.05 1.99
CA TYR A 29 6.74 -0.35 2.66
C TYR A 29 6.37 -0.13 4.14
N SER A 30 6.98 -0.92 5.04
CA SER A 30 6.54 -0.99 6.44
C SER A 30 7.65 -1.34 7.43
N PHE A 31 7.29 -1.38 8.71
CA PHE A 31 8.13 -1.81 9.83
C PHE A 31 7.23 -2.43 10.93
N PRO A 32 7.68 -3.43 11.72
CA PRO A 32 6.83 -4.14 12.71
C PRO A 32 6.49 -3.27 13.94
N THR A 33 5.64 -2.28 13.72
CA THR A 33 5.06 -1.37 14.72
C THR A 33 3.54 -1.58 14.76
N PRO A 34 2.81 -1.09 15.77
CA PRO A 34 1.35 -1.24 15.83
C PRO A 34 0.60 -0.75 14.59
N ASN A 35 1.06 0.32 13.91
CA ASN A 35 0.46 0.76 12.65
C ASN A 35 0.94 -0.05 11.44
N GLY A 36 2.22 -0.43 11.42
CA GLY A 36 2.78 -1.23 10.33
C GLY A 36 2.19 -2.62 10.23
N ILE A 37 1.92 -3.27 11.37
CA ILE A 37 1.36 -4.64 11.42
C ILE A 37 -0.08 -4.71 10.92
N LYS A 38 -0.85 -3.61 10.98
CA LYS A 38 -2.25 -3.60 10.51
C LYS A 38 -2.35 -4.03 9.05
N VAL A 39 -1.49 -3.45 8.21
CA VAL A 39 -1.53 -3.69 6.77
C VAL A 39 -0.94 -5.06 6.42
N SER A 40 0.15 -5.49 7.07
CA SER A 40 0.66 -6.85 6.85
C SER A 40 -0.34 -7.90 7.31
N ALA A 41 -0.98 -7.72 8.47
CA ALA A 41 -2.01 -8.64 8.95
C ALA A 41 -3.19 -8.71 7.97
N MET A 42 -3.69 -7.58 7.48
CA MET A 42 -4.75 -7.55 6.47
C MET A 42 -4.35 -8.27 5.16
N LEU A 43 -3.10 -8.11 4.71
CA LEU A 43 -2.58 -8.81 3.53
C LEU A 43 -2.49 -10.33 3.76
N GLU A 44 -2.05 -10.77 4.93
CA GLU A 44 -2.05 -12.19 5.31
C GLU A 44 -3.48 -12.76 5.36
N GLU A 45 -4.41 -12.08 6.04
CA GLU A 45 -5.80 -12.52 6.22
C GLU A 45 -6.57 -12.59 4.89
N THR A 46 -6.35 -11.64 3.99
CA THR A 46 -6.99 -11.63 2.65
C THR A 46 -6.35 -12.62 1.67
N GLY A 47 -5.14 -13.12 1.97
CA GLY A 47 -4.36 -13.94 1.05
C GLY A 47 -3.84 -13.20 -0.19
N LEU A 48 -3.86 -11.85 -0.19
CA LEU A 48 -3.35 -11.07 -1.31
C LEU A 48 -1.83 -11.20 -1.41
N PRO A 49 -1.27 -11.50 -2.60
CA PRO A 49 0.18 -11.59 -2.75
C PRO A 49 0.81 -10.19 -2.62
N TYR A 50 1.81 -10.09 -1.76
CA TYR A 50 2.56 -8.85 -1.52
C TYR A 50 4.07 -9.11 -1.43
N GLU A 51 4.83 -8.04 -1.60
CA GLU A 51 6.27 -7.98 -1.38
C GLU A 51 6.55 -6.96 -0.28
N ALA A 52 7.12 -7.41 0.84
CA ALA A 52 7.43 -6.57 1.99
C ALA A 52 8.80 -5.92 1.86
N HIS A 53 8.85 -4.62 2.06
CA HIS A 53 10.04 -3.79 2.10
C HIS A 53 10.18 -3.18 3.48
N THR A 54 11.32 -3.42 4.14
CA THR A 54 11.59 -2.87 5.47
C THR A 54 12.04 -1.42 5.34
N VAL A 55 11.31 -0.52 5.99
CA VAL A 55 11.66 0.90 6.14
C VAL A 55 12.28 1.08 7.52
N ALA A 56 13.60 1.12 7.61
CA ALA A 56 14.30 1.13 8.88
C ALA A 56 14.39 2.54 9.48
N PHE A 57 13.85 2.72 10.69
CA PHE A 57 13.96 3.99 11.41
C PHE A 57 15.37 4.28 11.91
N SER A 58 16.18 3.25 12.13
CA SER A 58 17.59 3.39 12.55
C SER A 58 18.46 4.10 11.52
N THR A 59 18.11 4.02 10.23
CA THR A 59 18.77 4.69 9.11
C THR A 59 18.00 5.91 8.60
N ASN A 60 16.92 6.30 9.30
CA ASN A 60 15.99 7.35 8.88
C ASN A 60 15.41 7.13 7.48
N ASP A 61 15.15 5.88 7.08
CA ASP A 61 14.64 5.56 5.75
C ASP A 61 13.32 6.28 5.43
N GLN A 62 12.46 6.47 6.43
CA GLN A 62 11.19 7.17 6.30
C GLN A 62 11.34 8.67 5.99
N MET A 63 12.53 9.22 6.19
CA MET A 63 12.86 10.63 5.88
C MET A 63 13.47 10.80 4.49
N THR A 64 13.73 9.71 3.77
CA THR A 64 14.38 9.79 2.45
C THR A 64 13.42 10.38 1.41
N PRO A 65 13.93 11.13 0.41
CA PRO A 65 13.09 11.66 -0.67
C PRO A 65 12.29 10.58 -1.39
N GLU A 66 12.88 9.39 -1.54
CA GLU A 66 12.25 8.23 -2.16
C GLU A 66 11.02 7.77 -1.36
N PHE A 67 11.11 7.64 -0.03
CA PHE A 67 9.96 7.27 0.79
C PHE A 67 8.92 8.41 0.88
N ILE A 68 9.37 9.66 1.05
CA ILE A 68 8.49 10.84 1.12
C ILE A 68 7.69 11.02 -0.19
N SER A 69 8.25 10.62 -1.34
CA SER A 69 7.52 10.62 -2.62
C SER A 69 6.26 9.75 -2.61
N LEU A 70 6.23 8.72 -1.76
CA LEU A 70 5.07 7.82 -1.58
C LEU A 70 4.22 8.23 -0.36
N SER A 71 4.87 8.55 0.76
CA SER A 71 4.21 8.94 2.02
C SER A 71 4.73 10.31 2.46
N PRO A 72 4.10 11.42 2.01
CA PRO A 72 4.53 12.78 2.32
C PRO A 72 4.56 13.09 3.83
N ASN A 73 3.77 12.33 4.61
CA ASN A 73 3.73 12.39 6.07
C ASN A 73 4.82 11.53 6.73
N ASN A 74 5.88 11.15 6.00
CA ASN A 74 7.07 10.41 6.48
C ASN A 74 6.80 9.22 7.42
N LYS A 75 5.64 8.57 7.26
CA LYS A 75 5.15 7.50 8.12
C LYS A 75 4.84 6.25 7.33
N ILE A 76 5.16 5.12 7.96
CA ILE A 76 4.68 3.79 7.57
C ILE A 76 3.28 3.52 8.15
N PRO A 77 2.55 2.52 7.62
CA PRO A 77 2.80 1.82 6.37
C PRO A 77 2.40 2.66 5.13
N ALA A 78 2.99 2.32 3.99
CA ALA A 78 2.55 2.76 2.67
C ALA A 78 2.59 1.59 1.69
N ILE A 79 1.75 1.61 0.66
CA ILE A 79 1.68 0.57 -0.36
C ILE A 79 1.69 1.14 -1.77
N ILE A 80 2.08 0.30 -2.73
CA ILE A 80 1.70 0.45 -4.14
C ILE A 80 1.05 -0.85 -4.59
N ASP A 81 -0.22 -0.80 -5.01
CA ASP A 81 -0.84 -1.92 -5.72
C ASP A 81 -0.66 -1.73 -7.23
N PRO A 82 0.14 -2.56 -7.93
CA PRO A 82 0.30 -2.47 -9.39
C PRO A 82 -1.02 -2.72 -10.15
N ASN A 83 -1.96 -3.44 -9.54
CA ASN A 83 -3.25 -3.82 -10.11
C ASN A 83 -4.40 -3.04 -9.44
N GLY A 84 -4.19 -1.74 -9.22
CA GLY A 84 -5.18 -0.85 -8.63
C GLY A 84 -6.42 -0.59 -9.52
N PRO A 85 -7.36 0.25 -9.04
CA PRO A 85 -8.62 0.53 -9.73
C PRO A 85 -8.43 0.99 -11.18
N GLY A 86 -9.20 0.41 -12.10
CA GLY A 86 -9.06 0.68 -13.54
C GLY A 86 -7.80 0.09 -14.18
N GLY A 87 -7.15 -0.89 -13.52
CA GLY A 87 -5.96 -1.56 -14.03
C GLY A 87 -4.72 -0.68 -14.05
N ARG A 88 -4.65 0.30 -13.13
CA ARG A 88 -3.53 1.24 -12.99
C ARG A 88 -2.93 1.13 -11.59
N PRO A 89 -1.60 1.32 -11.43
CA PRO A 89 -0.99 1.34 -10.11
C PRO A 89 -1.64 2.38 -9.19
N LEU A 90 -1.87 2.00 -7.93
CA LEU A 90 -2.36 2.89 -6.88
C LEU A 90 -1.34 2.96 -5.74
N ALA A 91 -0.78 4.15 -5.54
CA ALA A 91 0.00 4.48 -4.35
C ALA A 91 -0.94 4.95 -3.22
N LEU A 92 -0.72 4.44 -2.01
CA LEU A 92 -1.54 4.78 -0.85
C LEU A 92 -0.71 4.77 0.44
N PHE A 93 -0.92 5.76 1.30
CA PHE A 93 -0.41 5.80 2.67
C PHE A 93 -1.61 6.00 3.63
N GLU A 94 -1.35 6.07 4.93
CA GLU A 94 -2.35 5.99 6.02
C GLU A 94 -2.94 4.58 6.21
N SER A 95 -2.61 3.95 7.35
CA SER A 95 -3.02 2.56 7.62
C SER A 95 -4.54 2.34 7.51
N GLY A 96 -5.38 3.27 7.99
CA GLY A 96 -6.83 3.15 7.89
C GLY A 96 -7.34 3.18 6.45
N ALA A 97 -6.81 4.08 5.62
CA ALA A 97 -7.16 4.14 4.20
C ALA A 97 -6.74 2.87 3.46
N ILE A 98 -5.57 2.32 3.79
CA ILE A 98 -5.08 1.05 3.23
C ILE A 98 -5.98 -0.12 3.63
N LEU A 99 -6.41 -0.21 4.89
CA LEU A 99 -7.33 -1.28 5.33
C LEU A 99 -8.66 -1.25 4.57
N ILE A 100 -9.26 -0.07 4.44
CA ILE A 100 -10.51 0.11 3.68
C ILE A 100 -10.32 -0.28 2.22
N TYR A 101 -9.21 0.16 1.62
CA TYR A 101 -8.88 -0.17 0.24
C TYR A 101 -8.73 -1.68 0.02
N LEU A 102 -8.00 -2.39 0.88
CA LEU A 102 -7.81 -3.84 0.77
C LEU A 102 -9.12 -4.62 1.02
N ALA A 103 -9.96 -4.12 1.93
CA ALA A 103 -11.28 -4.67 2.18
C ALA A 103 -12.16 -4.54 0.92
N ASP A 104 -12.22 -3.35 0.31
CA ASP A 104 -13.00 -3.10 -0.90
C ASP A 104 -12.45 -3.87 -2.12
N LYS A 105 -11.12 -4.00 -2.24
CA LYS A 105 -10.47 -4.76 -3.33
C LYS A 105 -10.85 -6.25 -3.30
N THR A 106 -11.06 -6.80 -2.11
CA THR A 106 -11.25 -8.24 -1.91
C THR A 106 -12.69 -8.62 -1.57
N GLY A 107 -13.52 -7.66 -1.16
CA GLY A 107 -14.85 -7.91 -0.60
C GLY A 107 -14.81 -8.58 0.78
N GLN A 108 -13.71 -8.46 1.52
CA GLN A 108 -13.51 -9.11 2.82
C GLN A 108 -13.37 -8.08 3.95
N PHE A 109 -13.71 -8.48 5.17
CA PHE A 109 -13.45 -7.74 6.42
C PHE A 109 -14.10 -6.35 6.57
N ILE A 110 -15.05 -5.98 5.71
CA ILE A 110 -15.94 -4.84 5.91
C ILE A 110 -17.37 -5.21 5.50
N PRO A 111 -18.41 -4.88 6.28
CA PRO A 111 -19.79 -5.16 5.91
C PRO A 111 -20.19 -4.43 4.61
N ALA A 112 -21.06 -5.08 3.82
CA ALA A 112 -21.57 -4.50 2.58
C ALA A 112 -22.74 -3.53 2.81
N ASP A 113 -23.49 -3.69 3.91
CA ASP A 113 -24.57 -2.78 4.24
C ASP A 113 -24.03 -1.45 4.82
N ALA A 114 -24.77 -0.37 4.58
CA ALA A 114 -24.32 0.96 4.98
C ALA A 114 -24.13 1.09 6.50
N HIS A 115 -24.99 0.46 7.30
CA HIS A 115 -24.93 0.58 8.76
C HIS A 115 -23.67 -0.08 9.31
N GLY A 116 -23.44 -1.35 8.98
CA GLY A 116 -22.24 -2.08 9.41
C GLY A 116 -20.95 -1.49 8.85
N ARG A 117 -20.97 -0.98 7.61
CA ARG A 117 -19.80 -0.28 7.05
C ARG A 117 -19.42 0.94 7.87
N TYR A 118 -20.38 1.83 8.16
CA TYR A 118 -20.07 3.05 8.93
C TYR A 118 -19.73 2.76 10.39
N GLU A 119 -20.33 1.73 11.00
CA GLU A 119 -19.93 1.26 12.34
C GLU A 119 -18.48 0.76 12.38
N THR A 120 -18.01 0.13 11.31
CA THR A 120 -16.61 -0.34 11.19
C THR A 120 -15.61 0.81 11.00
N LEU A 121 -16.05 1.93 10.42
CA LEU A 121 -15.16 3.04 10.02
C LEU A 121 -14.90 4.10 11.11
N GLN A 122 -15.74 4.16 12.15
CA GLN A 122 -15.69 5.21 13.20
C GLN A 122 -14.62 4.97 14.27
#